data_AF-A0A6J7TD04-F1
#
_entry.id   AF-A0A6J7TD04-F1
#
_cell.length_a   1.000
_cell.length_b   1.000
_cell.length_c   1.000
_cell.angle_alpha   90.00
_cell.angle_beta   90.00
_cell.angle_gamma   90.00
#
_symmetry.space_group_name_H-M   'P 1'
#
loop_
_entity.id
_entity.type
_entity.pdbx_description
1 polymer ?
#
loop_
_entity_poly.entity_id
_entity_poly.type
_entity_poly.pdbx_seq_one_letter_code
_entity_poly.pdbx_strand_id
1 'polypeptide(L)'
;MKKSIAIILCALFLAPISTVAMGSGDKYADAQTGLTYTVYKPSKTLGLSTSKFQLITCGVSAEQWLYAKYGGTKRYLEIMETEAGVKCSDPGLSKQLKNVVINGVSAKLYVYCDPTKPAASDKCTTADIARVGGYVIFTNKAAKGLKRTEIQVQVIGGITYAQLLTVAKSLKSVQASGKPIQEAEPSASKVILATPSYLPIPPKGGSDEYRCFLLDPKFDKETFLQSVSIEPDNLKVSHHGILYKVDAANVASTKIIDSESAEAGWSCFGDTGIPGASAFSAASPSSWISFWAPGGNFKAYPAETGMMVAAGDQFILQSHFHVMPGDSTRKNSASMKVSLSLATSPVTSLKTLLITAPIELACSPQESGPLCTREAALIDLANRTSDKGALQARGLSFICGQNALNPIPSPVSECTTTIRSPIKIYGVTGHMHQLGKNISVTYTEASTSKASLIMNRPIWDFDNQTTDWLKNPILAMPGDKLKVTCTFDVGLRALLPEFKNISPNYVVWGEGTRDEMCLAVVNYTN
;
A
#
# COMPACT_ATOMS: atom_id res chain seq x y z
N MET A 1 -7.37 -24.89 76.55
CA MET A 1 -8.45 -23.99 76.10
C MET A 1 -7.93 -23.08 75.00
N LYS A 2 -8.59 -23.11 73.82
CA LYS A 2 -8.74 -22.08 72.78
C LYS A 2 -7.50 -21.33 72.25
N LYS A 3 -7.17 -21.55 70.95
CA LYS A 3 -7.29 -20.63 69.78
C LYS A 3 -6.22 -19.51 69.79
N SER A 4 -5.41 -19.30 68.74
CA SER A 4 -5.81 -19.05 67.36
C SER A 4 -4.66 -19.30 66.37
N ILE A 5 -5.03 -19.78 65.19
CA ILE A 5 -4.21 -19.96 63.99
C ILE A 5 -4.01 -18.59 63.33
N ALA A 6 -2.76 -18.26 62.97
CA ALA A 6 -2.45 -17.16 62.05
C ALA A 6 -1.84 -17.76 60.78
N ILE A 7 -2.61 -17.72 59.69
CA ILE A 7 -2.17 -18.08 58.34
C ILE A 7 -1.42 -16.89 57.76
N ILE A 8 -0.11 -17.02 57.57
CA ILE A 8 0.70 -16.11 56.77
C ILE A 8 0.60 -16.58 55.32
N LEU A 9 -0.24 -15.92 54.53
CA LEU A 9 -0.34 -16.14 53.09
C LEU A 9 0.78 -15.34 52.41
N CYS A 10 1.93 -15.97 52.20
CA CYS A 10 3.02 -15.40 51.42
C CYS A 10 2.74 -15.69 49.94
N ALA A 11 2.14 -14.74 49.24
CA ALA A 11 1.91 -14.81 47.80
C ALA A 11 3.25 -14.63 47.06
N LEU A 12 3.93 -15.74 46.79
CA LEU A 12 5.01 -15.81 45.81
C LEU A 12 4.43 -15.52 44.42
N PHE A 13 4.74 -14.34 43.88
CA PHE A 13 4.56 -14.03 42.48
C PHE A 13 5.46 -14.98 41.66
N LEU A 14 4.88 -16.07 41.16
CA LEU A 14 5.44 -16.83 40.05
C LEU A 14 5.30 -15.96 38.80
N ALA A 15 6.37 -15.24 38.45
CA ALA A 15 6.52 -14.71 37.11
C ALA A 15 6.47 -15.88 36.11
N PRO A 16 5.71 -15.80 35.01
CA PRO A 16 5.79 -16.80 33.97
C PRO A 16 7.21 -16.75 33.40
N ILE A 17 7.95 -17.84 33.59
CA ILE A 17 9.20 -18.09 32.89
C ILE A 17 8.83 -18.12 31.41
N SER A 18 9.18 -17.06 30.68
CA SER A 18 9.15 -17.04 29.24
C SER A 18 9.93 -18.25 28.74
N THR A 19 9.23 -19.25 28.22
CA THR A 19 9.87 -20.32 27.47
C THR A 19 10.55 -19.66 26.28
N VAL A 20 11.88 -19.56 26.34
CA VAL A 20 12.70 -19.30 25.17
C VAL A 20 12.36 -20.42 24.20
N ALA A 21 11.63 -20.11 23.12
CA ALA A 21 11.40 -21.07 22.05
C ALA A 21 12.78 -21.44 21.50
N MET A 22 13.27 -22.62 21.87
CA MET A 22 14.48 -23.18 21.29
C MET A 22 14.18 -23.40 19.82
N GLY A 23 14.82 -22.62 18.93
CA GLY A 23 14.75 -22.88 17.48
C GLY A 23 15.11 -24.33 17.20
N SER A 24 14.57 -24.91 16.12
CA SER A 24 14.67 -26.34 15.82
C SER A 24 16.10 -26.87 15.58
N GLY A 25 17.09 -25.99 15.62
CA GLY A 25 18.47 -26.25 15.20
C GLY A 25 18.66 -26.13 13.69
N ASP A 26 17.59 -26.10 12.90
CA ASP A 26 17.62 -25.84 11.47
C ASP A 26 17.18 -24.41 11.16
N LYS A 27 18.16 -23.52 10.99
CA LYS A 27 17.92 -22.09 10.72
C LYS A 27 17.05 -21.83 9.48
N TYR A 28 17.05 -22.71 8.47
CA TYR A 28 16.18 -22.56 7.30
C TYR A 28 14.74 -22.97 7.61
N ALA A 29 14.53 -24.01 8.43
CA ALA A 29 13.20 -24.41 8.86
C ALA A 29 12.60 -23.36 9.81
N ASP A 30 13.44 -22.78 10.68
CA ASP A 30 13.07 -21.67 11.54
C ASP A 30 12.72 -20.41 10.72
N ALA A 31 13.50 -20.11 9.67
CA ALA A 31 13.20 -19.02 8.75
C ALA A 31 11.89 -19.25 7.99
N GLN A 32 11.65 -20.47 7.49
CA GLN A 32 10.41 -20.82 6.78
C GLN A 32 9.17 -20.60 7.66
N THR A 33 9.28 -20.81 8.97
CA THR A 33 8.18 -20.55 9.91
C THR A 33 7.73 -19.09 9.86
N GLY A 34 8.66 -18.15 9.63
CA GLY A 34 8.39 -16.71 9.63
C GLY A 34 8.25 -16.05 8.26
N LEU A 35 8.22 -16.82 7.17
CA LEU A 35 8.20 -16.29 5.79
C LEU A 35 7.04 -16.82 4.96
N THR A 36 6.39 -15.96 4.16
CA THR A 36 5.26 -16.28 3.28
C THR A 36 5.66 -16.83 1.92
N TYR A 37 6.95 -16.80 1.57
CA TYR A 37 7.50 -17.43 0.37
C TYR A 37 8.28 -18.71 0.71
N THR A 38 8.53 -19.53 -0.30
CA THR A 38 9.17 -20.84 -0.11
C THR A 38 10.66 -20.68 0.15
N VAL A 39 11.16 -21.18 1.29
CA VAL A 39 12.58 -21.16 1.65
C VAL A 39 13.29 -22.40 1.11
N TYR A 40 14.47 -22.20 0.54
CA TYR A 40 15.28 -23.23 -0.11
C TYR A 40 16.64 -23.41 0.58
N LYS A 41 16.87 -24.57 1.19
CA LYS A 41 18.15 -24.91 1.81
C LYS A 41 19.08 -25.62 0.83
N PRO A 42 20.37 -25.22 0.74
CA PRO A 42 21.34 -25.94 -0.07
C PRO A 42 21.72 -27.27 0.58
N SER A 43 21.68 -28.36 -0.18
CA SER A 43 22.24 -29.64 0.28
C SER A 43 23.75 -29.75 0.03
N LYS A 44 24.36 -28.78 -0.69
CA LYS A 44 25.80 -28.70 -0.95
C LYS A 44 26.30 -27.29 -0.70
N THR A 45 27.31 -27.14 0.15
CA THR A 45 27.94 -25.85 0.49
C THR A 45 29.42 -25.78 0.11
N LEU A 46 29.89 -26.73 -0.72
CA LEU A 46 31.30 -26.88 -1.12
C LEU A 46 32.25 -27.11 0.08
N GLY A 47 31.74 -27.65 1.20
CA GLY A 47 32.50 -27.84 2.44
C GLY A 47 32.69 -26.56 3.24
N LEU A 48 32.07 -25.44 2.86
CA LEU A 48 32.12 -24.20 3.60
C LEU A 48 31.10 -24.22 4.76
N SER A 49 31.53 -23.80 5.94
CA SER A 49 30.67 -23.64 7.11
C SER A 49 29.86 -22.35 7.04
N THR A 50 28.65 -22.36 7.61
CA THR A 50 27.80 -21.16 7.70
C THR A 50 28.45 -20.12 8.61
N SER A 51 28.80 -18.96 8.06
CA SER A 51 29.37 -17.83 8.81
C SER A 51 28.35 -16.76 9.16
N LYS A 52 27.29 -16.63 8.35
CA LYS A 52 26.17 -15.71 8.63
C LYS A 52 24.86 -16.32 8.15
N PHE A 53 23.80 -16.14 8.94
CA PHE A 53 22.44 -16.50 8.55
C PHE A 53 21.50 -15.51 9.23
N GLN A 54 20.70 -14.79 8.46
CA GLN A 54 19.81 -13.75 8.99
C GLN A 54 18.64 -13.50 8.04
N LEU A 55 17.50 -13.14 8.62
CA LEU A 55 16.40 -12.50 7.91
C LEU A 55 16.62 -10.99 7.97
N ILE A 56 16.73 -10.35 6.81
CA ILE A 56 17.05 -8.92 6.66
C ILE A 56 15.79 -8.20 6.17
N THR A 57 15.53 -7.00 6.66
CA THR A 57 14.43 -6.16 6.15
C THR A 57 14.69 -5.72 4.71
N CYS A 58 13.70 -5.85 3.83
CA CYS A 58 13.75 -5.42 2.44
C CYS A 58 12.96 -4.12 2.25
N GLY A 59 13.60 -2.98 2.51
CA GLY A 59 12.88 -1.70 2.53
C GLY A 59 11.82 -1.66 3.63
N VAL A 60 10.78 -0.86 3.43
CA VAL A 60 9.71 -0.60 4.42
C VAL A 60 8.48 -1.51 4.27
N SER A 61 8.22 -2.04 3.07
CA SER A 61 6.97 -2.72 2.72
C SER A 61 7.13 -4.17 2.27
N ALA A 62 8.33 -4.59 1.86
CA ALA A 62 8.55 -5.98 1.46
C ALA A 62 8.90 -6.85 2.67
N GLU A 63 8.42 -8.09 2.62
CA GLU A 63 8.74 -9.12 3.60
C GLU A 63 10.27 -9.27 3.78
N GLN A 64 10.70 -9.72 4.96
CA GLN A 64 12.13 -9.95 5.20
C GLN A 64 12.68 -10.95 4.19
N TRP A 65 13.91 -10.71 3.74
CA TRP A 65 14.61 -11.61 2.83
C TRP A 65 15.64 -12.44 3.58
N LEU A 66 15.86 -13.67 3.12
CA LEU A 66 16.81 -14.58 3.73
C LEU A 66 18.19 -14.32 3.13
N TYR A 67 19.18 -14.12 3.99
CA TYR A 67 20.58 -14.05 3.62
C TYR A 67 21.38 -15.10 4.39
N ALA A 68 22.02 -16.00 3.66
CA ALA A 68 22.93 -17.00 4.19
C ALA A 68 24.31 -16.87 3.55
N LYS A 69 25.35 -16.80 4.38
CA LYS A 69 26.75 -16.79 3.96
C LYS A 69 27.48 -18.00 4.49
N TYR A 70 28.28 -18.60 3.62
CA TYR A 70 29.15 -19.73 3.91
C TYR A 70 30.59 -19.36 3.57
N GLY A 71 31.53 -19.72 4.45
CA GLY A 71 32.95 -19.40 4.29
C GLY A 71 33.33 -18.03 4.86
N GLY A 72 34.57 -17.63 4.61
CA GLY A 72 35.22 -16.45 5.22
C GLY A 72 35.15 -15.19 4.36
N THR A 73 36.17 -14.32 4.48
CA THR A 73 36.24 -13.06 3.72
C THR A 73 36.84 -13.22 2.33
N LYS A 74 37.74 -14.19 2.13
CA LYS A 74 38.47 -14.40 0.87
C LYS A 74 37.81 -15.39 -0.09
N ARG A 75 37.05 -16.35 0.45
CA ARG A 75 36.36 -17.41 -0.29
C ARG A 75 35.03 -17.68 0.37
N TYR A 76 33.95 -17.38 -0.34
CA TYR A 76 32.61 -17.49 0.22
C TYR A 76 31.54 -17.73 -0.84
N LEU A 77 30.45 -18.29 -0.34
CA LEU A 77 29.20 -18.53 -1.03
C LEU A 77 28.10 -17.76 -0.28
N GLU A 78 27.25 -17.06 -1.01
CA GLU A 78 26.09 -16.37 -0.48
C GLU A 78 24.82 -16.84 -1.19
N ILE A 79 23.75 -17.02 -0.42
CA ILE A 79 22.42 -17.40 -0.89
C ILE A 79 21.45 -16.36 -0.36
N MET A 80 20.64 -15.83 -1.27
CA MET A 80 19.74 -14.72 -1.04
C MET A 80 18.38 -15.13 -1.59
N GLU A 81 17.34 -15.07 -0.77
CA GLU A 81 16.01 -15.50 -1.16
C GLU A 81 14.97 -14.44 -0.82
N THR A 82 14.16 -14.07 -1.80
CA THR A 82 13.08 -13.07 -1.70
C THR A 82 11.78 -13.63 -2.28
N GLU A 83 10.65 -13.01 -1.93
CA GLU A 83 9.42 -13.19 -2.71
C GLU A 83 9.67 -12.85 -4.19
N ALA A 84 9.17 -13.68 -5.11
CA ALA A 84 9.37 -13.49 -6.54
C ALA A 84 8.92 -12.10 -7.02
N GLY A 85 9.82 -11.37 -7.67
CA GLY A 85 9.59 -10.00 -8.14
C GLY A 85 10.01 -8.91 -7.16
N VAL A 86 10.39 -9.27 -5.92
CA VAL A 86 10.94 -8.35 -4.93
C VAL A 86 12.46 -8.33 -5.01
N LYS A 87 13.04 -7.14 -5.20
CA LYS A 87 14.49 -6.93 -5.25
C LYS A 87 15.00 -6.27 -3.97
N CYS A 88 15.75 -7.04 -3.19
CA CYS A 88 16.28 -6.60 -1.88
C CYS A 88 17.80 -6.43 -1.86
N SER A 89 18.50 -7.03 -2.82
CA SER A 89 19.95 -6.98 -2.94
C SER A 89 20.34 -6.44 -4.30
N ASP A 90 21.31 -5.53 -4.33
CA ASP A 90 22.05 -5.18 -5.53
C ASP A 90 23.43 -5.86 -5.47
N PRO A 91 23.68 -6.91 -6.29
CA PRO A 91 24.98 -7.57 -6.33
C PRO A 91 26.10 -6.68 -6.90
N GLY A 92 25.77 -5.50 -7.41
CA GLY A 92 26.71 -4.55 -8.01
C GLY A 92 26.99 -4.82 -9.49
N LEU A 93 27.93 -4.05 -10.02
CA LEU A 93 28.28 -4.03 -11.44
C LEU A 93 28.72 -5.41 -11.95
N SER A 94 27.95 -5.96 -12.90
CA SER A 94 28.16 -7.28 -13.45
C SER A 94 27.65 -7.38 -14.89
N LYS A 95 28.23 -8.32 -15.65
CA LYS A 95 27.82 -8.65 -17.02
C LYS A 95 26.93 -9.88 -17.02
N GLN A 96 25.78 -9.79 -17.67
CA GLN A 96 24.92 -10.95 -17.92
C GLN A 96 25.55 -11.84 -19.00
N LEU A 97 25.67 -13.14 -18.71
CA LEU A 97 26.04 -14.20 -19.64
C LEU A 97 24.77 -14.90 -20.17
N LYS A 98 24.94 -15.94 -21.00
CA LYS A 98 23.80 -16.75 -21.47
C LYS A 98 23.04 -17.37 -20.30
N ASN A 99 21.72 -17.49 -20.44
CA ASN A 99 20.89 -18.18 -19.46
C ASN A 99 21.34 -19.64 -19.32
N VAL A 100 21.19 -20.18 -18.11
CA VAL A 100 21.48 -21.56 -17.76
C VAL A 100 20.20 -22.21 -17.21
N VAL A 101 20.20 -23.54 -17.07
CA VAL A 101 19.06 -24.26 -16.49
C VAL A 101 19.42 -24.76 -15.09
N ILE A 102 18.63 -24.35 -14.09
CA ILE A 102 18.71 -24.83 -12.71
C ILE A 102 17.41 -25.58 -12.41
N ASN A 103 17.48 -26.89 -12.18
CA ASN A 103 16.33 -27.73 -11.82
C ASN A 103 15.09 -27.54 -12.73
N GLY A 104 15.31 -27.36 -14.05
CA GLY A 104 14.26 -27.15 -15.04
C GLY A 104 13.79 -25.70 -15.22
N VAL A 105 14.34 -24.76 -14.46
CA VAL A 105 14.03 -23.32 -14.54
C VAL A 105 15.13 -22.58 -15.31
N SER A 106 14.72 -21.65 -16.19
CA SER A 106 15.66 -20.74 -16.85
C SER A 106 16.20 -19.72 -15.85
N ALA A 107 17.53 -19.66 -15.73
CA ALA A 107 18.24 -18.85 -14.76
C ALA A 107 19.18 -17.88 -15.48
N LYS A 108 19.21 -16.62 -15.04
CA LYS A 108 20.13 -15.62 -15.56
C LYS A 108 21.47 -15.77 -14.85
N LEU A 109 22.55 -15.89 -15.62
CA LEU A 109 23.91 -16.04 -15.12
C LEU A 109 24.66 -14.72 -15.27
N TYR A 110 25.43 -14.33 -14.26
CA TYR A 110 26.21 -13.10 -14.24
C TYR A 110 27.65 -13.36 -13.78
N VAL A 111 28.57 -12.53 -14.27
CA VAL A 111 29.98 -12.48 -13.87
C VAL A 111 30.33 -11.05 -13.44
N TYR A 112 31.11 -10.86 -12.37
CA TYR A 112 31.50 -9.55 -11.84
C TYR A 112 32.59 -8.86 -12.67
N CYS A 113 32.32 -8.72 -13.97
CA CYS A 113 33.07 -7.85 -14.84
C CYS A 113 32.30 -6.54 -15.03
N ASP A 114 33.00 -5.42 -14.81
CA ASP A 114 32.45 -4.07 -14.89
C ASP A 114 31.96 -3.76 -16.32
N PRO A 115 30.62 -3.65 -16.55
CA PRO A 115 30.07 -3.42 -17.88
C PRO A 115 30.39 -2.01 -18.41
N THR A 116 30.83 -1.08 -17.55
CA THR A 116 31.25 0.27 -17.96
C THR A 116 32.61 0.29 -18.66
N LYS A 117 33.30 -0.86 -18.76
CA LYS A 117 34.59 -1.05 -19.43
C LYS A 117 34.48 -2.10 -20.56
N PRO A 118 33.86 -1.78 -21.71
CA PRO A 118 33.49 -2.74 -22.76
C PRO A 118 34.65 -3.62 -23.24
N ALA A 119 35.83 -3.03 -23.47
CA ALA A 119 37.00 -3.75 -23.95
C ALA A 119 37.45 -4.92 -23.04
N ALA A 120 37.15 -4.82 -21.74
CA ALA A 120 37.44 -5.85 -20.75
C ALA A 120 36.22 -6.74 -20.45
N SER A 121 35.02 -6.15 -20.36
CA SER A 121 33.80 -6.89 -20.02
C SER A 121 33.31 -7.77 -21.17
N ASP A 122 33.45 -7.35 -22.43
CA ASP A 122 33.02 -8.13 -23.60
C ASP A 122 33.73 -9.47 -23.71
N LYS A 123 34.98 -9.54 -23.23
CA LYS A 123 35.80 -10.76 -23.20
C LYS A 123 35.49 -11.68 -22.03
N CYS A 124 34.73 -11.23 -21.02
CA CYS A 124 34.42 -12.06 -19.86
C CYS A 124 33.49 -13.22 -20.21
N THR A 125 33.85 -14.40 -19.70
CA THR A 125 33.15 -15.67 -19.89
C THR A 125 32.87 -16.36 -18.55
N THR A 126 32.28 -17.56 -18.59
CA THR A 126 32.08 -18.38 -17.38
C THR A 126 33.39 -18.81 -16.70
N ALA A 127 34.51 -18.83 -17.44
CA ALA A 127 35.83 -19.15 -16.85
C ALA A 127 36.29 -18.09 -15.84
N ASP A 128 35.88 -16.84 -16.04
CA ASP A 128 36.26 -15.72 -15.17
C ASP A 128 35.57 -15.75 -13.82
N ILE A 129 34.49 -16.51 -13.64
CA ILE A 129 33.78 -16.63 -12.35
C ILE A 129 34.72 -17.09 -11.23
N ALA A 130 35.68 -17.97 -11.51
CA ALA A 130 36.66 -18.38 -10.50
C ALA A 130 37.55 -17.22 -10.04
N ARG A 131 37.85 -16.27 -10.94
CA ARG A 131 38.76 -15.15 -10.70
C ARG A 131 38.07 -13.95 -10.06
N VAL A 132 36.93 -13.53 -10.62
CA VAL A 132 36.22 -12.30 -10.20
C VAL A 132 34.92 -12.57 -9.44
N GLY A 133 34.48 -13.82 -9.39
CA GLY A 133 33.17 -14.18 -8.83
C GLY A 133 32.04 -14.03 -9.85
N GLY A 134 30.87 -14.47 -9.43
CA GLY A 134 29.65 -14.38 -10.23
C GLY A 134 28.45 -14.91 -9.46
N TYR A 135 27.29 -14.79 -10.07
CA TYR A 135 26.05 -15.23 -9.47
C TYR A 135 25.05 -15.75 -10.50
N VAL A 136 24.11 -16.54 -10.03
CA VAL A 136 22.95 -16.99 -10.82
C VAL A 136 21.68 -16.57 -10.08
N ILE A 137 20.70 -16.06 -10.82
CA ILE A 137 19.40 -15.67 -10.29
C ILE A 137 18.27 -16.35 -11.05
N PHE A 138 17.30 -16.89 -10.33
CA PHE A 138 16.18 -17.65 -10.89
C PHE A 138 14.99 -17.68 -9.93
N THR A 139 13.81 -17.97 -10.47
CA THR A 139 12.56 -18.03 -9.69
C THR A 139 12.06 -19.47 -9.60
N ASN A 140 12.03 -20.02 -8.38
CA ASN A 140 11.50 -21.36 -8.14
C ASN A 140 9.99 -21.36 -7.87
N LYS A 141 9.38 -22.55 -8.02
CA LYS A 141 7.95 -22.78 -7.77
C LYS A 141 7.61 -22.61 -6.29
N ALA A 142 6.38 -22.20 -6.02
CA ALA A 142 5.81 -22.19 -4.68
C ALA A 142 5.62 -23.61 -4.12
N ALA A 143 5.92 -23.82 -2.84
CA ALA A 143 5.35 -24.90 -2.05
C ALA A 143 3.88 -24.57 -1.70
N LYS A 144 3.10 -25.58 -1.29
CA LYS A 144 1.67 -25.40 -1.00
C LYS A 144 1.45 -24.35 0.09
N GLY A 145 0.63 -23.33 -0.20
CA GLY A 145 0.29 -22.25 0.73
C GLY A 145 1.38 -21.19 0.91
N LEU A 146 2.40 -21.17 0.03
CA LEU A 146 3.50 -20.20 0.04
C LEU A 146 3.65 -19.55 -1.33
N LYS A 147 4.32 -18.40 -1.38
CA LYS A 147 4.64 -17.69 -2.63
C LYS A 147 5.87 -18.27 -3.32
N ARG A 148 6.02 -17.92 -4.61
CA ARG A 148 7.23 -18.20 -5.40
C ARG A 148 8.42 -17.42 -4.87
N THR A 149 9.61 -17.95 -5.06
CA THR A 149 10.84 -17.40 -4.49
C THR A 149 11.82 -17.06 -5.60
N GLU A 150 12.32 -15.83 -5.61
CA GLU A 150 13.50 -15.46 -6.39
C GLU A 150 14.75 -15.75 -5.55
N ILE A 151 15.67 -16.52 -6.13
CA ILE A 151 16.88 -17.00 -5.46
C ILE A 151 18.08 -16.50 -6.22
N GLN A 152 18.99 -15.84 -5.52
CA GLN A 152 20.32 -15.51 -6.00
C GLN A 152 21.37 -16.34 -5.25
N VAL A 153 22.19 -17.06 -6.01
CA VAL A 153 23.35 -17.79 -5.50
C VAL A 153 24.61 -17.11 -6.03
N GLN A 154 25.45 -16.62 -5.14
CA GLN A 154 26.63 -15.81 -5.44
C GLN A 154 27.90 -16.46 -4.88
N VAL A 155 29.00 -16.41 -5.64
CA VAL A 155 30.28 -17.02 -5.23
C VAL A 155 31.46 -16.10 -5.50
N ILE A 156 32.44 -16.09 -4.59
CA ILE A 156 33.71 -15.36 -4.71
C ILE A 156 34.88 -16.23 -4.20
N GLY A 157 36.09 -15.99 -4.74
CA GLY A 157 37.33 -16.50 -4.16
C GLY A 157 37.79 -17.86 -4.69
N GLY A 158 37.85 -18.02 -6.01
CA GLY A 158 38.29 -19.27 -6.64
C GLY A 158 37.21 -20.34 -6.69
N ILE A 159 35.94 -19.98 -6.54
CA ILE A 159 34.81 -20.92 -6.73
C ILE A 159 34.43 -20.90 -8.21
N THR A 160 34.47 -22.07 -8.85
CA THR A 160 34.26 -22.18 -10.30
C THR A 160 32.79 -22.09 -10.69
N TYR A 161 32.53 -21.82 -11.97
CA TYR A 161 31.18 -21.90 -12.56
C TYR A 161 30.49 -23.24 -12.26
N ALA A 162 31.21 -24.37 -12.39
CA ALA A 162 30.65 -25.70 -12.09
C ALA A 162 30.27 -25.83 -10.61
N GLN A 163 31.07 -25.26 -9.70
CA GLN A 163 30.77 -25.25 -8.26
C GLN A 163 29.57 -24.35 -7.94
N LEU A 164 29.46 -23.17 -8.56
CA LEU A 164 28.29 -22.30 -8.47
C LEU A 164 27.00 -23.05 -8.85
N LEU A 165 26.99 -23.70 -10.02
CA LEU A 165 25.85 -24.49 -10.47
C LEU A 165 25.56 -25.68 -9.55
N THR A 166 26.60 -26.30 -8.99
CA THR A 166 26.45 -27.42 -8.04
C THR A 166 25.69 -26.97 -6.79
N VAL A 167 25.98 -25.78 -6.27
CA VAL A 167 25.25 -25.23 -5.12
C VAL A 167 23.82 -24.88 -5.53
N ALA A 168 23.63 -24.13 -6.61
CA ALA A 168 22.31 -23.70 -7.06
C ALA A 168 21.35 -24.86 -7.34
N LYS A 169 21.86 -25.95 -7.96
CA LYS A 169 21.06 -27.17 -8.20
C LYS A 169 20.78 -27.98 -6.92
N SER A 170 21.55 -27.78 -5.85
CA SER A 170 21.38 -28.50 -4.58
C SER A 170 20.29 -27.94 -3.67
N LEU A 171 19.70 -26.78 -4.04
CA LEU A 171 18.65 -26.13 -3.28
C LEU A 171 17.36 -26.96 -3.27
N LYS A 172 16.84 -27.20 -2.06
CA LYS A 172 15.59 -27.94 -1.82
C LYS A 172 14.69 -27.13 -0.89
N SER A 173 13.39 -27.13 -1.18
CA SER A 173 12.39 -26.50 -0.30
C SER A 173 12.42 -27.12 1.09
N VAL A 174 12.28 -26.29 2.11
CA VAL A 174 12.31 -26.71 3.52
C VAL A 174 10.89 -26.73 4.10
N GLN A 175 10.64 -27.64 5.03
CA GLN A 175 9.41 -27.62 5.83
C GLN A 175 9.63 -26.72 7.06
N ALA A 176 8.62 -25.93 7.43
CA ALA A 176 8.70 -25.11 8.63
C ALA A 176 8.93 -25.96 9.89
N SER A 177 9.70 -25.46 10.84
CA SER A 177 9.93 -26.12 12.13
C SER A 177 8.75 -25.97 13.10
N GLY A 178 7.87 -25.00 12.87
CA GLY A 178 6.62 -24.80 13.59
C GLY A 178 5.44 -24.63 12.64
N LYS A 179 4.29 -24.13 13.16
CA LYS A 179 3.16 -23.76 12.32
C LYS A 179 3.62 -22.61 11.40
N PRO A 180 3.70 -22.80 10.07
CA PRO A 180 4.13 -21.74 9.17
C PRO A 180 3.23 -20.51 9.35
N ILE A 181 3.77 -19.31 9.13
CA ILE A 181 2.95 -18.20 8.62
C ILE A 181 2.48 -18.65 7.25
N GLN A 182 1.38 -19.38 7.22
CA GLN A 182 0.61 -19.53 6.00
C GLN A 182 0.18 -18.12 5.64
N GLU A 183 0.18 -17.80 4.34
CA GLU A 183 -0.84 -16.87 3.85
C GLU A 183 -2.14 -17.29 4.54
N ALA A 184 -2.87 -16.37 5.17
CA ALA A 184 -4.24 -16.70 5.52
C ALA A 184 -4.84 -17.25 4.21
N GLU A 185 -5.05 -18.57 4.12
CA GLU A 185 -5.69 -19.13 2.94
C GLU A 185 -6.90 -18.23 2.74
N PRO A 186 -7.12 -17.64 1.55
CA PRO A 186 -8.35 -16.91 1.33
C PRO A 186 -9.46 -17.89 1.72
N SER A 187 -10.07 -17.59 2.86
CA SER A 187 -11.15 -18.33 3.44
C SER A 187 -12.15 -18.63 2.34
N ALA A 188 -12.65 -19.86 2.33
CA ALA A 188 -13.43 -20.48 1.26
C ALA A 188 -14.77 -19.79 0.91
N SER A 189 -15.03 -18.58 1.35
CA SER A 189 -16.15 -17.73 0.92
C SER A 189 -15.62 -16.45 0.30
N LYS A 190 -15.54 -16.44 -1.03
CA LYS A 190 -15.22 -15.26 -1.83
C LYS A 190 -16.53 -14.68 -2.38
N VAL A 191 -16.81 -13.41 -2.07
CA VAL A 191 -17.92 -12.68 -2.71
C VAL A 191 -17.34 -11.85 -3.83
N ILE A 192 -17.91 -11.96 -5.03
CA ILE A 192 -17.53 -11.17 -6.20
C ILE A 192 -18.68 -10.23 -6.52
N LEU A 193 -18.35 -8.95 -6.62
CA LEU A 193 -19.24 -7.89 -7.08
C LEU A 193 -18.62 -7.27 -8.32
N ALA A 194 -19.44 -6.67 -9.16
CA ALA A 194 -18.94 -5.92 -10.30
C ALA A 194 -19.86 -4.73 -10.57
N THR A 195 -19.28 -3.61 -10.98
CA THR A 195 -20.05 -2.54 -11.60
C THR A 195 -20.52 -2.96 -12.98
N PRO A 196 -21.63 -2.41 -13.48
CA PRO A 196 -21.92 -2.51 -14.91
C PRO A 196 -20.80 -1.86 -15.73
N SER A 197 -20.68 -2.28 -16.99
CA SER A 197 -19.84 -1.56 -17.96
C SER A 197 -20.47 -0.19 -18.21
N TYR A 198 -19.67 0.85 -18.02
CA TYR A 198 -20.09 2.24 -18.11
C TYR A 198 -19.15 3.01 -19.02
N LEU A 199 -19.69 3.91 -19.85
CA LEU A 199 -18.90 4.83 -20.66
C LEU A 199 -18.80 6.14 -19.90
N PRO A 200 -17.61 6.57 -19.44
CA PRO A 200 -17.48 7.83 -18.72
C PRO A 200 -17.83 9.05 -19.57
N ILE A 201 -18.57 9.97 -18.99
CA ILE A 201 -19.06 11.25 -19.54
C ILE A 201 -18.65 12.37 -18.55
N PRO A 202 -17.38 12.82 -18.58
CA PRO A 202 -16.95 13.94 -17.74
C PRO A 202 -17.79 15.21 -17.96
N PRO A 203 -17.97 16.04 -16.94
CA PRO A 203 -18.66 17.31 -17.05
C PRO A 203 -17.93 18.24 -18.03
N LYS A 204 -18.68 19.15 -18.67
CA LYS A 204 -18.15 20.05 -19.70
C LYS A 204 -16.94 20.84 -19.16
N GLY A 205 -15.80 20.72 -19.86
CA GLY A 205 -14.55 21.39 -19.48
C GLY A 205 -13.65 20.59 -18.53
N GLY A 206 -14.15 19.46 -18.01
CA GLY A 206 -13.37 18.51 -17.20
C GLY A 206 -12.92 17.27 -17.98
N SER A 207 -11.94 16.57 -17.41
CA SER A 207 -11.47 15.24 -17.82
C SER A 207 -11.90 14.14 -16.83
N ASP A 208 -12.40 14.53 -15.65
CA ASP A 208 -12.70 13.60 -14.56
C ASP A 208 -14.21 13.39 -14.36
N GLU A 209 -14.61 12.14 -14.17
CA GLU A 209 -15.94 11.79 -13.70
C GLU A 209 -15.85 10.88 -12.48
N TYR A 210 -16.60 11.21 -11.43
CA TYR A 210 -16.79 10.35 -10.27
C TYR A 210 -18.18 9.74 -10.32
N ARG A 211 -18.25 8.42 -10.43
CA ARG A 211 -19.53 7.70 -10.51
C ARG A 211 -19.62 6.59 -9.48
N CYS A 212 -20.72 6.57 -8.75
CA CYS A 212 -20.96 5.64 -7.67
C CYS A 212 -21.92 4.55 -8.12
N PHE A 213 -21.61 3.31 -7.73
CA PHE A 213 -22.44 2.14 -7.98
C PHE A 213 -22.79 1.46 -6.67
N LEU A 214 -24.08 1.23 -6.43
CA LEU A 214 -24.54 0.44 -5.29
C LEU A 214 -24.37 -1.05 -5.58
N LEU A 215 -23.64 -1.74 -4.73
CA LEU A 215 -23.31 -3.16 -4.84
C LEU A 215 -23.89 -3.91 -3.63
N ASP A 216 -24.73 -4.91 -3.90
CA ASP A 216 -25.38 -5.71 -2.86
C ASP A 216 -24.68 -7.07 -2.70
N PRO A 217 -23.92 -7.28 -1.62
CA PRO A 217 -23.23 -8.55 -1.35
C PRO A 217 -24.15 -9.66 -0.84
N LYS A 218 -25.43 -9.36 -0.54
CA LYS A 218 -26.41 -10.30 0.01
C LYS A 218 -25.97 -10.93 1.34
N PHE A 219 -25.22 -10.21 2.17
CA PHE A 219 -24.89 -10.67 3.52
C PHE A 219 -26.15 -10.71 4.39
N ASP A 220 -26.43 -11.87 4.96
CA ASP A 220 -27.59 -12.17 5.82
C ASP A 220 -27.24 -12.24 7.31
N LYS A 221 -25.94 -12.12 7.64
CA LYS A 221 -25.40 -12.14 9.00
C LYS A 221 -24.13 -11.30 9.08
N GLU A 222 -23.75 -10.97 10.31
CA GLU A 222 -22.48 -10.31 10.58
C GLU A 222 -21.28 -11.16 10.11
N THR A 223 -20.33 -10.50 9.46
CA THR A 223 -19.07 -11.09 9.00
C THR A 223 -17.95 -10.04 9.01
N PHE A 224 -16.73 -10.47 8.74
CA PHE A 224 -15.56 -9.59 8.67
C PHE A 224 -14.87 -9.76 7.32
N LEU A 225 -14.62 -8.65 6.63
CA LEU A 225 -13.79 -8.64 5.43
C LEU A 225 -12.32 -8.70 5.85
N GLN A 226 -11.62 -9.74 5.41
CA GLN A 226 -10.18 -9.92 5.63
C GLN A 226 -9.35 -9.37 4.47
N SER A 227 -9.92 -9.35 3.26
CA SER A 227 -9.36 -8.63 2.13
C SER A 227 -10.43 -8.10 1.19
N VAL A 228 -10.07 -7.00 0.52
CA VAL A 228 -10.83 -6.39 -0.56
C VAL A 228 -9.84 -6.13 -1.68
N SER A 229 -10.14 -6.60 -2.90
CA SER A 229 -9.46 -6.14 -4.12
C SER A 229 -10.46 -5.51 -5.07
N ILE A 230 -10.03 -4.45 -5.75
CA ILE A 230 -10.80 -3.78 -6.79
C ILE A 230 -9.94 -3.85 -8.06
N GLU A 231 -10.51 -4.38 -9.13
CA GLU A 231 -9.80 -4.66 -10.38
C GLU A 231 -10.58 -4.05 -11.54
N PRO A 232 -10.13 -2.90 -12.10
CA PRO A 232 -10.72 -2.35 -13.32
C PRO A 232 -10.37 -3.22 -14.54
N ASP A 233 -11.28 -3.29 -15.50
CA ASP A 233 -11.04 -3.95 -16.79
C ASP A 233 -10.35 -3.05 -17.83
N ASN A 234 -10.39 -1.72 -17.61
CA ASN A 234 -9.87 -0.73 -18.54
C ASN A 234 -9.10 0.38 -17.81
N LEU A 235 -7.79 0.17 -17.69
CA LEU A 235 -6.84 1.11 -17.08
C LEU A 235 -6.57 2.37 -17.91
N LYS A 236 -7.12 2.48 -19.14
CA LYS A 236 -6.97 3.72 -19.93
C LYS A 236 -7.81 4.87 -19.39
N VAL A 237 -8.92 4.54 -18.72
CA VAL A 237 -9.83 5.53 -18.16
C VAL A 237 -10.08 5.35 -16.66
N SER A 238 -9.87 4.15 -16.11
CA SER A 238 -10.05 3.91 -14.68
C SER A 238 -8.87 4.49 -13.91
N HIS A 239 -9.16 5.40 -12.99
CA HIS A 239 -8.14 6.13 -12.24
C HIS A 239 -8.15 5.81 -10.74
N HIS A 240 -9.32 5.78 -10.09
CA HIS A 240 -9.43 5.24 -8.73
C HIS A 240 -10.71 4.41 -8.56
N GLY A 241 -10.70 3.52 -7.58
CA GLY A 241 -11.90 2.81 -7.13
C GLY A 241 -11.91 2.78 -5.61
N ILE A 242 -12.91 3.40 -4.98
CA ILE A 242 -13.02 3.46 -3.52
C ILE A 242 -14.28 2.72 -3.09
N LEU A 243 -14.11 1.74 -2.20
CA LEU A 243 -15.21 0.97 -1.65
C LEU A 243 -15.62 1.54 -0.30
N TYR A 244 -16.88 1.96 -0.21
CA TYR A 244 -17.51 2.42 1.02
C TYR A 244 -18.52 1.38 1.50
N LYS A 245 -18.60 1.18 2.83
CA LYS A 245 -19.73 0.50 3.48
C LYS A 245 -20.90 1.45 3.56
N VAL A 246 -22.11 0.95 3.30
CA VAL A 246 -23.36 1.61 3.62
C VAL A 246 -24.08 0.75 4.64
N ASP A 247 -24.32 1.32 5.82
CA ASP A 247 -25.08 0.62 6.86
C ASP A 247 -26.50 0.31 6.36
N ALA A 248 -27.04 -0.84 6.75
CA ALA A 248 -28.39 -1.28 6.35
C ALA A 248 -29.48 -0.19 6.50
N ALA A 249 -29.35 0.67 7.52
CA ALA A 249 -30.25 1.79 7.78
C ALA A 249 -30.27 2.85 6.66
N ASN A 250 -29.17 3.01 5.92
CA ASN A 250 -29.00 4.02 4.87
C ASN A 250 -29.23 3.45 3.46
N VAL A 251 -29.35 2.13 3.31
CA VAL A 251 -29.49 1.47 2.00
C VAL A 251 -30.74 1.93 1.25
N ALA A 252 -31.87 2.11 1.96
CA ALA A 252 -33.11 2.55 1.33
C ALA A 252 -32.98 3.94 0.70
N SER A 253 -32.38 4.91 1.41
CA SER A 253 -32.09 6.23 0.86
C SER A 253 -31.09 6.18 -0.30
N THR A 254 -30.07 5.32 -0.22
CA THR A 254 -29.10 5.18 -1.32
C THR A 254 -29.76 4.66 -2.60
N LYS A 255 -30.69 3.71 -2.49
CA LYS A 255 -31.45 3.20 -3.64
C LYS A 255 -32.32 4.26 -4.31
N ILE A 256 -32.85 5.22 -3.54
CA ILE A 256 -33.60 6.34 -4.11
C ILE A 256 -32.68 7.17 -4.99
N ILE A 257 -31.48 7.52 -4.51
CA ILE A 257 -30.47 8.29 -5.27
C ILE A 257 -30.03 7.53 -6.53
N ASP A 258 -29.73 6.24 -6.41
CA ASP A 258 -29.37 5.40 -7.56
C ASP A 258 -30.49 5.38 -8.61
N SER A 259 -31.75 5.39 -8.18
CA SER A 259 -32.92 5.41 -9.09
C SER A 259 -33.20 6.76 -9.77
N GLU A 260 -32.59 7.85 -9.31
CA GLU A 260 -32.73 9.17 -9.94
C GLU A 260 -31.93 9.29 -11.24
N SER A 261 -30.88 8.46 -11.42
CA SER A 261 -30.09 8.45 -12.64
C SER A 261 -30.71 7.53 -13.70
N ALA A 262 -30.79 8.02 -14.94
CA ALA A 262 -31.22 7.21 -16.08
C ALA A 262 -30.13 6.21 -16.53
N GLU A 263 -28.87 6.50 -16.23
CA GLU A 263 -27.72 5.63 -16.49
C GLU A 263 -27.34 4.90 -15.20
N ALA A 264 -26.65 3.75 -15.31
CA ALA A 264 -26.31 2.97 -14.12
C ALA A 264 -25.44 3.75 -13.13
N GLY A 265 -25.75 3.69 -11.84
CA GLY A 265 -25.05 4.47 -10.81
C GLY A 265 -25.45 5.95 -10.80
N TRP A 266 -24.76 6.78 -10.01
CA TRP A 266 -25.00 8.23 -9.95
C TRP A 266 -23.69 9.01 -9.87
N SER A 267 -23.72 10.28 -10.28
CA SER A 267 -22.57 11.18 -10.12
C SER A 267 -22.33 11.46 -8.63
N CYS A 268 -21.09 11.32 -8.17
CA CYS A 268 -20.76 11.40 -6.74
C CYS A 268 -19.36 12.00 -6.50
N PHE A 269 -19.20 13.26 -6.87
CA PHE A 269 -17.97 14.01 -6.63
C PHE A 269 -17.84 14.41 -5.15
N GLY A 270 -16.68 14.19 -4.53
CA GLY A 270 -16.37 14.61 -3.16
C GLY A 270 -16.55 13.54 -2.08
N ASP A 271 -17.44 12.57 -2.31
CA ASP A 271 -17.82 11.48 -1.39
C ASP A 271 -18.82 10.53 -2.09
N THR A 272 -19.46 9.63 -1.36
CA THR A 272 -20.52 8.72 -1.86
C THR A 272 -21.79 9.39 -2.39
N GLY A 273 -21.94 10.71 -2.23
CA GLY A 273 -23.09 11.47 -2.73
C GLY A 273 -24.39 11.32 -1.91
N ILE A 274 -24.40 10.47 -0.87
CA ILE A 274 -25.59 10.30 -0.02
C ILE A 274 -25.72 11.44 1.01
N PRO A 275 -26.95 11.87 1.39
CA PRO A 275 -27.15 12.92 2.37
C PRO A 275 -26.43 12.62 3.70
N GLY A 276 -25.66 13.59 4.20
CA GLY A 276 -24.86 13.44 5.42
C GLY A 276 -23.48 12.80 5.22
N ALA A 277 -23.19 12.26 4.03
CA ALA A 277 -21.83 11.83 3.69
C ALA A 277 -20.94 13.05 3.48
N SER A 278 -19.90 13.11 4.31
CA SER A 278 -18.79 14.04 4.14
C SER A 278 -17.53 13.41 4.72
N ALA A 279 -16.39 13.66 4.05
CA ALA A 279 -15.06 13.39 4.58
C ALA A 279 -14.80 14.01 5.98
N PHE A 280 -15.64 14.96 6.43
CA PHE A 280 -15.52 15.65 7.73
C PHE A 280 -16.64 15.29 8.72
N SER A 281 -17.56 14.40 8.35
CA SER A 281 -18.63 13.96 9.25
C SER A 281 -18.10 12.92 10.23
N ALA A 282 -18.25 13.18 11.54
CA ALA A 282 -17.89 12.24 12.59
C ALA A 282 -18.78 10.97 12.60
N ALA A 283 -19.93 11.01 11.94
CA ALA A 283 -20.87 9.90 11.79
C ALA A 283 -21.35 9.86 10.32
N SER A 284 -20.39 9.63 9.41
CA SER A 284 -20.72 9.50 8.00
C SER A 284 -21.65 8.29 7.78
N PRO A 285 -22.76 8.43 7.01
CA PRO A 285 -23.65 7.33 6.64
C PRO A 285 -22.97 6.25 5.79
N SER A 286 -21.74 6.52 5.32
CA SER A 286 -20.87 5.57 4.64
C SER A 286 -19.42 5.65 5.13
N SER A 287 -18.76 4.51 5.29
CA SER A 287 -17.38 4.43 5.79
C SER A 287 -16.43 3.85 4.75
N TRP A 288 -15.27 4.48 4.54
CA TRP A 288 -14.22 3.99 3.66
C TRP A 288 -13.69 2.64 4.15
N ILE A 289 -13.79 1.60 3.32
CA ILE A 289 -13.31 0.23 3.62
C ILE A 289 -11.98 -0.03 2.92
N SER A 290 -11.90 0.29 1.64
CA SER A 290 -10.74 -0.05 0.79
C SER A 290 -10.69 0.87 -0.42
N PHE A 291 -9.55 0.85 -1.11
CA PHE A 291 -9.37 1.61 -2.34
C PHE A 291 -8.41 0.89 -3.28
N TRP A 292 -8.44 1.33 -4.54
CA TRP A 292 -7.53 0.98 -5.60
C TRP A 292 -7.10 2.24 -6.34
N ALA A 293 -5.82 2.27 -6.72
CA ALA A 293 -5.21 3.28 -7.59
C ALA A 293 -4.18 2.60 -8.51
N PRO A 294 -3.79 3.19 -9.65
CA PRO A 294 -2.64 2.76 -10.43
C PRO A 294 -1.42 2.49 -9.54
N GLY A 295 -0.78 1.34 -9.78
CA GLY A 295 0.36 0.78 -9.02
C GLY A 295 0.10 0.45 -7.54
N GLY A 296 -1.03 0.88 -6.97
CA GLY A 296 -1.47 0.62 -5.60
C GLY A 296 -2.56 -0.43 -5.52
N ASN A 297 -2.22 -1.63 -5.05
CA ASN A 297 -3.22 -2.66 -4.75
C ASN A 297 -3.31 -2.90 -3.25
N PHE A 298 -4.42 -2.49 -2.64
CA PHE A 298 -4.84 -2.98 -1.34
C PHE A 298 -5.10 -4.49 -1.46
N LYS A 299 -4.38 -5.32 -0.69
CA LYS A 299 -4.46 -6.79 -0.83
C LYS A 299 -5.08 -7.51 0.36
N ALA A 300 -4.82 -7.06 1.58
CA ALA A 300 -5.36 -7.67 2.80
C ALA A 300 -5.23 -6.70 3.98
N TYR A 301 -6.13 -6.82 4.94
CA TYR A 301 -5.97 -6.22 6.26
C TYR A 301 -4.93 -7.00 7.08
N PRO A 302 -4.30 -6.38 8.09
CA PRO A 302 -3.42 -7.06 9.03
C PRO A 302 -4.07 -8.29 9.66
N ALA A 303 -3.24 -9.27 10.02
CA ALA A 303 -3.70 -10.48 10.71
C ALA A 303 -4.53 -10.12 11.95
N GLU A 304 -5.55 -10.96 12.23
CA GLU A 304 -6.47 -10.80 13.37
C GLU A 304 -7.32 -9.51 13.34
N THR A 305 -7.34 -8.83 12.19
CA THR A 305 -8.18 -7.65 11.95
C THR A 305 -8.99 -7.80 10.68
N GLY A 306 -10.07 -7.04 10.55
CA GLY A 306 -10.89 -6.99 9.35
C GLY A 306 -11.97 -5.92 9.43
N MET A 307 -12.60 -5.58 8.31
CA MET A 307 -13.72 -4.62 8.32
C MET A 307 -15.01 -5.36 8.62
N MET A 308 -15.69 -5.02 9.71
CA MET A 308 -16.97 -5.62 10.08
C MET A 308 -18.08 -5.20 9.11
N VAL A 309 -18.93 -6.14 8.71
CA VAL A 309 -20.10 -5.92 7.85
C VAL A 309 -21.29 -6.65 8.48
N ALA A 310 -22.40 -5.94 8.67
CA ALA A 310 -23.61 -6.49 9.26
C ALA A 310 -24.56 -7.06 8.18
N ALA A 311 -25.59 -7.79 8.64
CA ALA A 311 -26.67 -8.23 7.77
C ALA A 311 -27.36 -7.01 7.12
N GLY A 312 -27.55 -7.05 5.79
CA GLY A 312 -28.19 -5.99 5.04
C GLY A 312 -27.31 -4.77 4.73
N ASP A 313 -26.07 -4.70 5.22
CA ASP A 313 -25.10 -3.71 4.76
C ASP A 313 -24.81 -3.91 3.26
N GLN A 314 -24.65 -2.80 2.54
CA GLN A 314 -24.28 -2.80 1.14
C GLN A 314 -23.00 -1.99 0.92
N PHE A 315 -22.50 -1.97 -0.31
CA PHE A 315 -21.32 -1.19 -0.65
C PHE A 315 -21.62 -0.16 -1.73
N ILE A 316 -20.96 0.99 -1.65
CA ILE A 316 -20.85 1.91 -2.77
C ILE A 316 -19.43 1.79 -3.31
N LEU A 317 -19.30 1.46 -4.60
CA LEU A 317 -18.03 1.64 -5.29
C LEU A 317 -18.05 2.98 -6.00
N GLN A 318 -17.26 3.94 -5.50
CA GLN A 318 -16.99 5.19 -6.18
C GLN A 318 -15.86 4.93 -7.19
N SER A 319 -16.20 4.97 -8.47
CA SER A 319 -15.27 4.85 -9.58
C SER A 319 -14.91 6.24 -10.08
N HIS A 320 -13.63 6.61 -9.94
CA HIS A 320 -13.07 7.79 -10.56
C HIS A 320 -12.54 7.42 -11.94
N PHE A 321 -13.12 8.01 -12.97
CA PHE A 321 -12.68 7.91 -14.34
C PHE A 321 -11.97 9.18 -14.76
N HIS A 322 -10.87 9.01 -15.50
CA HIS A 322 -10.11 10.07 -16.10
C HIS A 322 -10.04 9.86 -17.62
N VAL A 323 -10.62 10.79 -18.39
CA VAL A 323 -10.73 10.70 -19.85
C VAL A 323 -9.98 11.86 -20.48
N MET A 324 -8.97 11.53 -21.29
CA MET A 324 -8.23 12.53 -22.04
C MET A 324 -9.08 13.17 -23.15
N PRO A 325 -8.87 14.45 -23.48
CA PRO A 325 -9.57 15.10 -24.59
C PRO A 325 -9.38 14.35 -25.91
N GLY A 326 -10.49 14.02 -26.59
CA GLY A 326 -10.50 13.27 -27.85
C GLY A 326 -10.66 11.75 -27.71
N ASP A 327 -10.65 11.23 -26.49
CA ASP A 327 -10.76 9.79 -26.19
C ASP A 327 -12.19 9.36 -25.77
N SER A 328 -13.23 10.14 -26.00
CA SER A 328 -14.62 9.78 -25.64
C SER A 328 -15.29 8.81 -26.61
N THR A 329 -14.68 7.65 -26.87
CA THR A 329 -15.23 6.59 -27.73
C THR A 329 -15.78 5.42 -26.91
N ARG A 330 -16.76 4.66 -27.43
CA ARG A 330 -17.30 3.45 -26.75
C ARG A 330 -16.23 2.42 -26.34
N LYS A 331 -15.05 2.43 -26.98
CA LYS A 331 -13.90 1.58 -26.63
C LYS A 331 -13.29 1.91 -25.26
N ASN A 332 -13.67 3.05 -24.68
CA ASN A 332 -13.24 3.53 -23.38
C ASN A 332 -14.33 3.36 -22.31
N SER A 333 -15.27 2.45 -22.53
CA SER A 333 -16.12 1.95 -21.45
C SER A 333 -15.27 1.14 -20.46
N ALA A 334 -15.65 1.15 -19.18
CA ALA A 334 -14.95 0.48 -18.11
C ALA A 334 -15.92 -0.13 -17.09
N SER A 335 -15.47 -1.18 -16.42
CA SER A 335 -16.11 -1.77 -15.25
C SER A 335 -15.05 -2.12 -14.20
N MET A 336 -15.48 -2.28 -12.95
CA MET A 336 -14.61 -2.68 -11.85
C MET A 336 -15.18 -3.90 -11.15
N LYS A 337 -14.33 -4.92 -10.96
CA LYS A 337 -14.63 -6.11 -10.19
C LYS A 337 -14.12 -5.95 -8.76
N VAL A 338 -14.99 -6.16 -7.78
CA VAL A 338 -14.64 -6.17 -6.36
C VAL A 338 -14.62 -7.61 -5.87
N SER A 339 -13.48 -8.06 -5.32
CA SER A 339 -13.36 -9.35 -4.66
C SER A 339 -13.27 -9.15 -3.15
N LEU A 340 -14.15 -9.80 -2.41
CA LEU A 340 -14.17 -9.79 -0.95
C LEU A 340 -13.79 -11.18 -0.43
N SER A 341 -12.81 -11.26 0.47
CA SER A 341 -12.53 -12.49 1.23
C SER A 341 -12.94 -12.29 2.68
N LEU A 342 -13.66 -13.26 3.23
CA LEU A 342 -14.24 -13.19 4.58
C LEU A 342 -13.33 -13.86 5.61
N ALA A 343 -13.25 -13.35 6.83
CA ALA A 343 -12.56 -14.05 7.92
C ALA A 343 -13.31 -15.36 8.26
N THR A 344 -12.58 -16.40 8.63
CA THR A 344 -13.15 -17.70 9.08
C THR A 344 -13.69 -17.67 10.51
N SER A 345 -13.34 -16.64 11.28
CA SER A 345 -13.75 -16.42 12.66
C SER A 345 -13.83 -14.91 12.94
N PRO A 346 -14.54 -14.47 13.99
CA PRO A 346 -14.55 -13.07 14.39
C PRO A 346 -13.13 -12.53 14.62
N VAL A 347 -12.86 -11.33 14.10
CA VAL A 347 -11.58 -10.63 14.22
C VAL A 347 -11.83 -9.22 14.76
N THR A 348 -10.76 -8.49 15.10
CA THR A 348 -10.91 -7.12 15.60
C THR A 348 -11.35 -6.20 14.46
N SER A 349 -12.45 -5.47 14.65
CA SER A 349 -12.97 -4.56 13.62
C SER A 349 -12.04 -3.37 13.39
N LEU A 350 -11.51 -3.26 12.18
CA LEU A 350 -10.85 -2.05 11.71
C LEU A 350 -11.85 -0.95 11.42
N LYS A 351 -11.32 0.27 11.47
CA LYS A 351 -11.96 1.53 11.12
C LYS A 351 -10.95 2.40 10.38
N THR A 352 -11.45 3.37 9.64
CA THR A 352 -10.64 4.37 8.93
C THR A 352 -10.84 5.75 9.56
N LEU A 353 -9.76 6.52 9.66
CA LEU A 353 -9.75 7.92 10.03
C LEU A 353 -9.09 8.70 8.88
N LEU A 354 -9.80 9.67 8.33
CA LEU A 354 -9.28 10.55 7.29
C LEU A 354 -8.72 11.82 7.92
N ILE A 355 -7.50 12.20 7.54
CA ILE A 355 -6.87 13.47 7.90
C ILE A 355 -6.59 14.19 6.59
N THR A 356 -7.27 15.31 6.37
CA THR A 356 -7.19 16.05 5.11
C THR A 356 -6.69 17.46 5.38
N ALA A 357 -5.75 17.94 4.56
CA ALA A 357 -5.23 19.29 4.65
C ALA A 357 -5.73 20.18 3.49
N PRO A 358 -5.92 21.49 3.72
CA PRO A 358 -6.40 22.41 2.69
C PRO A 358 -5.36 22.63 1.61
N ILE A 359 -5.80 22.78 0.36
CA ILE A 359 -4.94 23.12 -0.76
C ILE A 359 -5.18 24.57 -1.15
N GLU A 360 -4.11 25.35 -1.21
CA GLU A 360 -4.11 26.77 -1.53
C GLU A 360 -2.83 27.08 -2.34
N LEU A 361 -2.78 26.63 -3.60
CA LEU A 361 -1.61 26.80 -4.47
C LEU A 361 -1.86 27.95 -5.46
N ALA A 362 -1.13 29.05 -5.28
CA ALA A 362 -1.15 30.13 -6.26
C ALA A 362 -0.50 29.72 -7.58
N CYS A 363 -0.93 30.35 -8.68
CA CYS A 363 -0.15 30.34 -9.92
C CYS A 363 1.27 30.84 -9.65
N SER A 364 2.25 30.29 -10.38
CA SER A 364 3.63 30.78 -10.33
C SER A 364 3.71 32.23 -10.84
N PRO A 365 4.77 32.99 -10.48
CA PRO A 365 4.94 34.36 -10.96
C PRO A 365 5.02 34.49 -12.49
N GLN A 366 5.30 33.39 -13.20
CA GLN A 366 5.39 33.32 -14.66
C GLN A 366 4.05 32.95 -15.32
N GLU A 367 3.07 32.51 -14.53
CA GLU A 367 1.74 32.14 -15.02
C GLU A 367 0.77 33.31 -14.89
N SER A 368 -0.10 33.45 -15.89
CA SER A 368 -1.23 34.36 -15.83
C SER A 368 -2.42 33.75 -16.58
N GLY A 369 -3.63 34.05 -16.12
CA GLY A 369 -4.84 33.49 -16.67
C GLY A 369 -6.07 33.86 -15.85
N PRO A 370 -7.28 33.71 -16.41
CA PRO A 370 -8.53 34.04 -15.73
C PRO A 370 -8.76 33.23 -14.44
N LEU A 371 -8.19 32.03 -14.34
CA LEU A 371 -8.33 31.15 -13.18
C LEU A 371 -7.18 31.29 -12.15
N CYS A 372 -6.23 32.21 -12.35
CA CYS A 372 -5.11 32.40 -11.41
C CYS A 372 -5.49 33.14 -10.11
N THR A 373 -6.77 33.42 -9.89
CA THR A 373 -7.28 33.90 -8.60
C THR A 373 -8.03 32.78 -7.88
N ARG A 374 -7.93 32.75 -6.55
CA ARG A 374 -8.62 31.75 -5.72
C ARG A 374 -10.14 31.78 -5.93
N GLU A 375 -10.73 32.96 -6.05
CA GLU A 375 -12.16 33.12 -6.26
C GLU A 375 -12.61 32.50 -7.59
N ALA A 376 -11.90 32.81 -8.68
CA ALA A 376 -12.18 32.22 -9.98
C ALA A 376 -11.99 30.70 -9.97
N ALA A 377 -10.96 30.18 -9.29
CA ALA A 377 -10.74 28.75 -9.15
C ALA A 377 -11.84 28.03 -8.34
N LEU A 378 -12.38 28.65 -7.29
CA LEU A 378 -13.51 28.08 -6.54
C LEU A 378 -14.81 28.08 -7.36
N ILE A 379 -15.05 29.12 -8.16
CA ILE A 379 -16.19 29.16 -9.08
C ILE A 379 -16.04 28.08 -10.17
N ASP A 380 -14.84 27.93 -10.73
CA ASP A 380 -14.53 26.87 -11.69
C ASP A 380 -14.72 25.47 -11.09
N LEU A 381 -14.21 25.24 -9.87
CA LEU A 381 -14.42 23.98 -9.15
C LEU A 381 -15.91 23.69 -8.97
N ALA A 382 -16.71 24.66 -8.52
CA ALA A 382 -18.15 24.49 -8.35
C ALA A 382 -18.85 24.13 -9.67
N ASN A 383 -18.50 24.81 -10.76
CA ASN A 383 -19.07 24.57 -12.08
C ASN A 383 -18.71 23.19 -12.66
N ARG A 384 -17.47 22.73 -12.44
CA ARG A 384 -17.01 21.40 -12.88
C ARG A 384 -17.56 20.27 -12.01
N THR A 385 -17.96 20.56 -10.76
CA THR A 385 -18.23 19.54 -9.75
C THR A 385 -19.59 19.81 -9.08
N SER A 386 -19.59 20.57 -7.99
CA SER A 386 -20.77 21.11 -7.32
C SER A 386 -20.37 22.21 -6.33
N ASP A 387 -21.33 23.01 -5.88
CA ASP A 387 -21.13 23.99 -4.80
C ASP A 387 -20.58 23.34 -3.51
N LYS A 388 -20.89 22.05 -3.27
CA LYS A 388 -20.37 21.28 -2.13
C LYS A 388 -18.85 21.18 -2.16
N GLY A 389 -18.24 20.98 -3.33
CA GLY A 389 -16.79 20.88 -3.50
C GLY A 389 -16.09 22.18 -3.09
N ALA A 390 -16.59 23.32 -3.57
CA ALA A 390 -16.04 24.63 -3.21
C ALA A 390 -16.24 24.95 -1.71
N LEU A 391 -17.37 24.55 -1.12
CA LEU A 391 -17.61 24.70 0.32
C LEU A 391 -16.65 23.83 1.15
N GLN A 392 -16.39 22.61 0.70
CA GLN A 392 -15.43 21.70 1.33
C GLN A 392 -14.01 22.26 1.32
N ALA A 393 -13.57 22.86 0.20
CA ALA A 393 -12.28 23.54 0.14
C ALA A 393 -12.14 24.66 1.19
N ARG A 394 -13.18 25.50 1.32
CA ARG A 394 -13.21 26.56 2.36
C ARG A 394 -13.25 26.01 3.78
N GLY A 395 -14.07 24.98 4.01
CA GLY A 395 -14.26 24.36 5.32
C GLY A 395 -12.98 23.73 5.87
N LEU A 396 -12.19 23.09 5.00
CA LEU A 396 -10.90 22.53 5.36
C LEU A 396 -9.92 23.56 5.90
N SER A 397 -9.82 24.71 5.25
CA SER A 397 -8.94 25.79 5.70
C SER A 397 -9.29 26.18 7.13
N PHE A 398 -10.58 26.31 7.46
CA PHE A 398 -11.01 26.56 8.84
C PHE A 398 -10.65 25.44 9.81
N ILE A 399 -10.98 24.18 9.47
CA ILE A 399 -10.74 23.00 10.33
C ILE A 399 -9.26 22.87 10.69
N CYS A 400 -8.37 23.21 9.75
CA CYS A 400 -6.93 23.13 9.92
C CYS A 400 -6.30 24.42 10.46
N GLY A 401 -7.11 25.33 11.01
CA GLY A 401 -6.65 26.54 11.71
C GLY A 401 -6.23 27.70 10.80
N GLN A 402 -6.59 27.65 9.51
CA GLN A 402 -6.36 28.73 8.55
C GLN A 402 -7.61 29.62 8.39
N ASN A 403 -7.43 30.78 7.75
CA ASN A 403 -8.54 31.65 7.40
C ASN A 403 -9.31 31.08 6.19
N ALA A 404 -10.58 30.72 6.35
CA ALA A 404 -11.37 30.11 5.27
C ALA A 404 -11.63 31.04 4.07
N LEU A 405 -11.70 32.34 4.31
CA LEU A 405 -11.99 33.35 3.29
C LEU A 405 -10.72 33.79 2.56
N ASN A 406 -9.67 34.07 3.34
CA ASN A 406 -8.41 34.60 2.85
C ASN A 406 -7.22 33.77 3.39
N PRO A 407 -7.07 32.51 2.99
CA PRO A 407 -5.92 31.71 3.37
C PRO A 407 -4.66 32.22 2.66
N ILE A 408 -3.50 31.94 3.25
CA ILE A 408 -2.21 32.29 2.68
C ILE A 408 -1.79 31.14 1.73
N PRO A 409 -1.60 31.39 0.43
CA PRO A 409 -1.16 30.35 -0.49
C PRO A 409 0.23 29.82 -0.10
N SER A 410 0.43 28.51 -0.22
CA SER A 410 1.68 27.86 0.19
C SER A 410 1.91 26.57 -0.60
N PRO A 411 3.14 26.28 -1.07
CA PRO A 411 3.47 24.99 -1.67
C PRO A 411 3.49 23.86 -0.63
N VAL A 412 3.41 24.17 0.66
CA VAL A 412 3.28 23.19 1.75
C VAL A 412 1.88 23.28 2.34
N SER A 413 1.20 22.15 2.37
CA SER A 413 -0.09 21.97 3.03
C SER A 413 0.05 21.02 4.21
N GLU A 414 -0.63 21.34 5.31
CA GLU A 414 -0.63 20.50 6.50
C GLU A 414 -1.93 20.61 7.29
N CYS A 415 -2.26 19.53 7.99
CA CYS A 415 -3.35 19.53 8.96
C CYS A 415 -3.07 18.54 10.07
N THR A 416 -3.48 18.90 11.29
CA THR A 416 -3.28 18.08 12.48
C THR A 416 -4.63 17.73 13.10
N THR A 417 -4.83 16.45 13.39
CA THR A 417 -5.94 15.97 14.21
C THR A 417 -5.45 15.51 15.57
N THR A 418 -6.31 15.64 16.58
CA THR A 418 -6.05 15.17 17.95
C THR A 418 -6.87 13.94 18.24
N ILE A 419 -6.21 12.90 18.75
CA ILE A 419 -6.86 11.65 19.17
C ILE A 419 -7.73 11.93 20.40
N ARG A 420 -9.00 11.52 20.33
CA ARG A 420 -10.00 11.81 21.38
C ARG A 420 -10.31 10.62 22.28
N SER A 421 -10.02 9.41 21.82
CA SER A 421 -10.19 8.15 22.54
C SER A 421 -9.00 7.25 22.25
N PRO A 422 -8.66 6.29 23.13
CA PRO A 422 -7.65 5.29 22.80
C PRO A 422 -7.96 4.62 21.47
N ILE A 423 -6.98 4.53 20.60
CA ILE A 423 -7.06 3.79 19.35
C ILE A 423 -5.74 3.07 19.10
N LYS A 424 -5.79 1.92 18.43
CA LYS A 424 -4.60 1.20 17.97
C LYS A 424 -4.44 1.37 16.47
N ILE A 425 -3.42 2.10 16.03
CA ILE A 425 -3.13 2.42 14.63
C ILE A 425 -2.32 1.29 14.01
N TYR A 426 -2.80 0.75 12.90
CA TYR A 426 -2.19 -0.38 12.18
C TYR A 426 -1.50 0.03 10.89
N GLY A 427 -1.96 1.08 10.22
CA GLY A 427 -1.34 1.49 8.96
C GLY A 427 -1.87 2.82 8.44
N VAL A 428 -1.10 3.43 7.54
CA VAL A 428 -1.40 4.76 7.00
C VAL A 428 -1.16 4.79 5.50
N THR A 429 -2.08 5.39 4.76
CA THR A 429 -1.95 5.64 3.32
C THR A 429 -1.89 7.14 3.10
N GLY A 430 -1.04 7.62 2.20
CA GLY A 430 -1.05 9.00 1.74
C GLY A 430 -1.58 9.13 0.34
N HIS A 431 -2.18 10.28 0.04
CA HIS A 431 -2.75 10.56 -1.24
C HIS A 431 -2.57 12.05 -1.61
N MET A 432 -2.10 12.29 -2.83
CA MET A 432 -1.92 13.58 -3.48
C MET A 432 -2.22 13.43 -4.98
N HIS A 433 -2.35 14.53 -5.71
CA HIS A 433 -2.43 14.49 -7.17
C HIS A 433 -1.09 14.79 -7.86
N GLN A 434 -1.14 15.23 -9.10
CA GLN A 434 -0.07 15.26 -10.09
C GLN A 434 1.02 16.33 -9.81
N LEU A 435 0.69 17.39 -9.08
CA LEU A 435 1.62 18.44 -8.66
C LEU A 435 2.31 18.12 -7.33
N GLY A 436 2.03 16.96 -6.72
CA GLY A 436 2.66 16.52 -5.48
C GLY A 436 4.12 16.14 -5.63
N LYS A 437 4.92 16.42 -4.59
CA LYS A 437 6.35 16.06 -4.51
C LYS A 437 6.70 15.18 -3.35
N ASN A 438 6.06 15.37 -2.21
CA ASN A 438 6.23 14.49 -1.07
C ASN A 438 5.02 14.58 -0.15
N ILE A 439 4.78 13.48 0.57
CA ILE A 439 3.79 13.40 1.65
C ILE A 439 4.39 12.64 2.82
N SER A 440 4.05 13.09 4.02
CA SER A 440 4.45 12.43 5.26
C SER A 440 3.34 12.49 6.30
N VAL A 441 3.31 11.50 7.18
CA VAL A 441 2.42 11.49 8.34
C VAL A 441 3.24 11.31 9.61
N THR A 442 3.10 12.26 10.52
CA THR A 442 3.78 12.27 11.81
C THR A 442 2.78 11.99 12.93
N TYR A 443 3.16 11.08 13.82
CA TYR A 443 2.50 10.83 15.09
C TYR A 443 3.28 11.49 16.22
N THR A 444 2.61 12.24 17.08
CA THR A 444 3.22 12.91 18.23
C THR A 444 2.53 12.51 19.52
N GLU A 445 3.29 11.93 20.44
CA GLU A 445 2.83 11.60 21.79
C GLU A 445 2.64 12.88 22.62
N ALA A 446 1.48 13.06 23.24
CA ALA A 446 1.20 14.23 24.06
C ALA A 446 1.99 14.23 25.38
N SER A 447 2.22 13.05 25.95
CA SER A 447 2.90 12.88 27.25
C SER A 447 4.40 13.20 27.18
N THR A 448 5.05 12.89 26.06
CA THR A 448 6.50 13.04 25.88
C THR A 448 6.90 14.10 24.86
N SER A 449 5.94 14.59 24.06
CA SER A 449 6.18 15.40 22.86
C SER A 449 7.05 14.70 21.79
N LYS A 450 7.26 13.38 21.91
CA LYS A 450 8.03 12.61 20.93
C LYS A 450 7.25 12.51 19.61
N ALA A 451 7.86 12.99 18.53
CA ALA A 451 7.35 12.86 17.18
C ALA A 451 8.00 11.67 16.46
N SER A 452 7.19 10.87 15.77
CA SER A 452 7.62 9.71 14.98
C SER A 452 6.96 9.76 13.60
N LEU A 453 7.74 9.52 12.56
CA LEU A 453 7.23 9.39 11.20
C LEU A 453 6.64 7.99 11.02
N ILE A 454 5.33 7.93 10.73
CA ILE A 454 4.60 6.66 10.61
C ILE A 454 4.24 6.33 9.15
N MET A 455 4.37 7.30 8.26
CA MET A 455 4.37 7.12 6.81
C MET A 455 5.26 8.19 6.18
N ASN A 456 6.01 7.81 5.15
CA ASN A 456 6.78 8.75 4.35
C ASN A 456 6.85 8.37 2.87
N ARG A 457 6.64 9.35 2.00
CA ARG A 457 6.94 9.29 0.57
C ARG A 457 7.77 10.53 0.22
N PRO A 458 9.11 10.46 0.29
CA PRO A 458 9.98 11.62 0.05
C PRO A 458 10.02 12.04 -1.43
N ILE A 459 9.64 11.13 -2.32
CA ILE A 459 9.35 11.39 -3.74
C ILE A 459 7.96 10.82 -3.96
N TRP A 460 7.00 11.71 -4.23
CA TRP A 460 5.65 11.34 -4.57
C TRP A 460 5.62 10.73 -5.98
N ASP A 461 4.92 9.61 -6.09
CA ASP A 461 4.64 8.93 -7.35
C ASP A 461 3.13 8.71 -7.40
N PHE A 462 2.48 9.48 -8.27
CA PHE A 462 1.03 9.48 -8.43
C PHE A 462 0.49 8.09 -8.82
N ASP A 463 1.29 7.30 -9.52
CA ASP A 463 0.94 5.94 -9.95
C ASP A 463 1.43 4.87 -8.95
N ASN A 464 1.80 5.24 -7.71
CA ASN A 464 2.23 4.28 -6.68
C ASN A 464 1.71 4.65 -5.29
N GLN A 465 0.42 4.43 -5.10
CA GLN A 465 -0.28 4.81 -3.87
C GLN A 465 -0.56 3.57 -3.01
N THR A 466 0.30 3.31 -2.04
CA THR A 466 0.27 2.12 -1.20
C THR A 466 0.06 2.44 0.28
N THR A 467 -0.57 1.53 1.01
CA THR A 467 -0.70 1.60 2.47
C THR A 467 0.57 1.11 3.15
N ASP A 468 1.11 1.90 4.07
CA ASP A 468 2.17 1.48 4.99
C ASP A 468 1.57 0.80 6.22
N TRP A 469 1.61 -0.53 6.25
CA TRP A 469 1.28 -1.29 7.46
C TRP A 469 2.42 -1.22 8.46
N LEU A 470 2.12 -0.76 9.68
CA LEU A 470 3.09 -0.65 10.75
C LEU A 470 3.45 -2.04 11.26
N LYS A 471 4.75 -2.35 11.27
CA LYS A 471 5.27 -3.58 11.87
C LYS A 471 4.81 -3.75 13.33
N ASN A 472 4.83 -2.64 14.08
CA ASN A 472 4.32 -2.58 15.44
C ASN A 472 3.19 -1.54 15.46
N PRO A 473 1.92 -1.98 15.58
CA PRO A 473 0.81 -1.04 15.73
C PRO A 473 1.00 -0.11 16.93
N ILE A 474 0.62 1.15 16.77
CA ILE A 474 0.79 2.20 17.79
C ILE A 474 -0.49 2.29 18.60
N LEU A 475 -0.40 2.14 19.92
CA LEU A 475 -1.49 2.51 20.82
C LEU A 475 -1.43 4.03 21.04
N ALA A 476 -2.31 4.76 20.36
CA ALA A 476 -2.46 6.20 20.51
C ALA A 476 -3.50 6.51 21.59
N MET A 477 -3.15 7.43 22.47
CA MET A 477 -3.93 7.85 23.64
C MET A 477 -4.60 9.20 23.40
N PRO A 478 -5.66 9.54 24.17
CA PRO A 478 -6.27 10.86 24.10
C PRO A 478 -5.25 11.99 24.28
N GLY A 479 -5.30 12.97 23.38
CA GLY A 479 -4.36 14.10 23.34
C GLY A 479 -3.20 13.92 22.36
N ASP A 480 -2.86 12.68 21.98
CA ASP A 480 -1.86 12.42 20.94
C ASP A 480 -2.31 13.02 19.60
N LYS A 481 -1.35 13.32 18.73
CA LYS A 481 -1.61 14.05 17.48
C LYS A 481 -1.16 13.26 16.26
N LEU A 482 -1.92 13.36 15.18
CA LEU A 482 -1.55 12.92 13.85
C LEU A 482 -1.54 14.12 12.91
N LYS A 483 -0.42 14.33 12.22
CA LYS A 483 -0.24 15.42 11.26
C LYS A 483 0.08 14.86 9.89
N VAL A 484 -0.69 15.25 8.88
CA VAL A 484 -0.33 15.06 7.47
C VAL A 484 0.36 16.33 6.97
N THR A 485 1.45 16.16 6.22
CA THR A 485 2.18 17.25 5.56
C THR A 485 2.48 16.86 4.12
N CYS A 486 2.15 17.75 3.20
CA CYS A 486 2.30 17.58 1.76
C CYS A 486 3.08 18.76 1.16
N THR A 487 3.95 18.49 0.20
CA THR A 487 4.62 19.54 -0.59
C THR A 487 4.26 19.40 -2.06
N PHE A 488 4.03 20.52 -2.72
CA PHE A 488 3.64 20.63 -4.12
C PHE A 488 4.61 21.49 -4.93
N ASP A 489 4.54 21.36 -6.24
CA ASP A 489 5.29 22.17 -7.20
C ASP A 489 4.44 22.45 -8.44
N VAL A 490 3.89 23.66 -8.48
CA VAL A 490 3.06 24.12 -9.59
C VAL A 490 3.80 24.13 -10.93
N GLY A 491 5.14 24.16 -10.91
CA GLY A 491 5.97 24.08 -12.12
C GLY A 491 5.84 22.75 -12.86
N LEU A 492 5.44 21.67 -12.17
CA LEU A 492 5.19 20.36 -12.79
C LEU A 492 4.09 20.42 -13.85
N ARG A 493 3.15 21.36 -13.73
CA ARG A 493 2.09 21.62 -14.70
C ARG A 493 2.62 21.75 -16.13
N ALA A 494 3.77 22.42 -16.32
CA ALA A 494 4.37 22.64 -17.63
C ALA A 494 4.90 21.35 -18.29
N LEU A 495 5.12 20.30 -17.50
CA LEU A 495 5.71 19.03 -17.94
C LEU A 495 4.66 17.93 -18.16
N LEU A 496 3.48 18.09 -17.56
CA LEU A 496 2.48 17.04 -17.48
C LEU A 496 1.45 17.14 -18.62
N PRO A 497 1.17 16.02 -19.34
CA PRO A 497 0.20 16.03 -20.43
C PRO A 497 -1.19 16.53 -20.04
N GLU A 498 -1.61 16.29 -18.80
CA GLU A 498 -2.93 16.64 -18.28
C GLU A 498 -3.23 18.14 -18.30
N PHE A 499 -2.17 18.96 -18.24
CA PHE A 499 -2.29 20.41 -18.21
C PHE A 499 -1.94 21.07 -19.54
N LYS A 500 -1.66 20.27 -20.58
CA LYS A 500 -1.25 20.77 -21.89
C LYS A 500 -2.39 21.53 -22.57
N ASN A 501 -2.10 22.74 -23.07
CA ASN A 501 -3.04 23.63 -23.76
C ASN A 501 -4.21 24.13 -22.88
N ILE A 502 -4.01 24.19 -21.57
CA ILE A 502 -5.01 24.67 -20.61
C ILE A 502 -4.46 25.91 -19.92
N SER A 503 -5.34 26.87 -19.62
CA SER A 503 -4.94 28.05 -18.86
C SER A 503 -4.53 27.64 -17.45
N PRO A 504 -3.41 28.19 -16.91
CA PRO A 504 -3.02 27.92 -15.53
C PRO A 504 -4.10 28.44 -14.57
N ASN A 505 -4.24 27.73 -13.46
CA ASN A 505 -5.20 28.05 -12.41
C ASN A 505 -4.55 28.08 -11.03
N TYR A 506 -5.14 28.87 -10.15
CA TYR A 506 -4.99 28.68 -8.72
C TYR A 506 -5.57 27.31 -8.36
N VAL A 507 -4.84 26.49 -7.60
CA VAL A 507 -5.28 25.14 -7.23
C VAL A 507 -5.83 25.18 -5.81
N VAL A 508 -7.06 24.71 -5.67
CA VAL A 508 -7.75 24.54 -4.39
C VAL A 508 -7.97 23.06 -4.12
N TRP A 509 -8.50 22.75 -2.94
CA TRP A 509 -8.85 21.38 -2.59
C TRP A 509 -9.97 20.86 -3.49
N GLY A 510 -9.74 19.73 -4.17
CA GLY A 510 -10.72 19.13 -5.06
C GLY A 510 -10.30 17.74 -5.52
N GLU A 511 -11.26 16.97 -6.03
CA GLU A 511 -11.02 15.58 -6.45
C GLU A 511 -10.67 15.42 -7.93
N GLY A 512 -10.74 16.48 -8.73
CA GLY A 512 -10.32 16.42 -10.12
C GLY A 512 -8.82 16.17 -10.21
N THR A 513 -8.38 15.48 -11.26
CA THR A 513 -6.95 15.20 -11.51
C THR A 513 -6.14 16.50 -11.70
N ARG A 514 -6.82 17.61 -12.05
CA ARG A 514 -6.25 18.97 -12.15
C ARG A 514 -6.33 19.79 -10.87
N ASP A 515 -7.17 19.36 -9.93
CA ASP A 515 -7.19 19.86 -8.57
C ASP A 515 -6.06 19.15 -7.78
N GLU A 516 -5.88 19.45 -6.51
CA GLU A 516 -4.87 18.76 -5.69
C GLU A 516 -5.45 18.15 -4.44
N MET A 517 -4.76 17.14 -3.88
CA MET A 517 -5.04 16.53 -2.58
C MET A 517 -3.88 16.53 -1.59
N CYS A 518 -4.23 16.60 -0.31
CA CYS A 518 -3.35 16.23 0.78
C CYS A 518 -4.13 15.42 1.81
N LEU A 519 -4.10 14.10 1.68
CA LEU A 519 -4.91 13.18 2.46
C LEU A 519 -4.06 12.08 3.11
N ALA A 520 -4.36 11.76 4.37
CA ALA A 520 -3.92 10.55 5.04
C ALA A 520 -5.10 9.68 5.46
N VAL A 521 -5.08 8.40 5.09
CA VAL A 521 -6.05 7.38 5.52
C VAL A 521 -5.41 6.50 6.58
N VAL A 522 -5.89 6.61 7.82
CA VAL A 522 -5.36 5.89 8.98
C VAL A 522 -6.26 4.70 9.31
N ASN A 523 -5.70 3.50 9.31
CA ASN A 523 -6.40 2.26 9.68
C ASN A 523 -6.17 1.98 11.17
N TYR A 524 -7.24 1.82 11.95
CA TYR A 524 -7.16 1.65 13.39
C TYR A 524 -8.27 0.75 13.98
N THR A 525 -8.09 0.32 15.22
CA THR A 525 -9.14 -0.30 16.06
C THR A 525 -9.37 0.53 17.33
N ASN A 526 -10.54 0.40 17.95
CA ASN A 526 -10.82 1.02 19.26
C ASN A 526 -10.25 0.21 20.43
#